data_AF-U5Q4K1-F1
#
_entry.id   AF-U5Q4K1-F1
#
_cell.length_a   1.000
_cell.length_b   1.000
_cell.length_c   1.000
_cell.angle_alpha   90.00
_cell.angle_beta   90.00
_cell.angle_gamma   90.00
#
_symmetry.space_group_name_H-M   'P 1'
#
loop_
_entity.id
_entity.type
_entity.pdbx_description
1 polymer ?
#
loop_
_entity_poly.entity_id
_entity_poly.type
_entity_poly.pdbx_seq_one_letter_code
_entity_poly.pdbx_strand_id
1 'polypeptide(L)' 'QQVPDCLQLTPETLKTIHWLPSSCAYKRLNEGKNLPSWHYLNTGSRQSVVKAKKSVAGRCIPETDVHEDDIEDYVVRWVR' A
#
# COMPACT_ATOMS: atom_id res chain seq x y z
N GLN A 1 -0.10 6.08 -18.01
CA GLN A 1 -1.08 4.96 -18.05
C GLN A 1 -1.88 5.04 -16.76
N GLN A 2 -3.21 5.21 -16.87
CA GLN A 2 -4.13 5.17 -15.73
C GLN A 2 -4.81 3.79 -15.72
N VAL A 3 -5.01 3.24 -14.53
CA VAL A 3 -5.77 2.01 -14.31
C VAL A 3 -7.15 2.42 -13.77
N PRO A 4 -8.27 1.89 -14.30
CA PRO A 4 -9.63 2.35 -13.96
C PRO A 4 -9.90 2.40 -12.46
N ASP A 5 -9.53 1.35 -11.72
CA ASP A 5 -9.86 1.22 -10.29
C ASP A 5 -8.74 1.69 -9.35
N CYS A 6 -7.75 2.43 -9.88
CA CYS A 6 -6.66 2.96 -9.07
C CYS A 6 -7.15 4.05 -8.11
N LEU A 7 -7.09 3.78 -6.81
CA LEU A 7 -7.42 4.75 -5.77
C LEU A 7 -6.37 5.87 -5.70
N GLN A 8 -6.83 7.11 -5.88
CA GLN A 8 -6.02 8.30 -5.61
C GLN A 8 -6.13 8.73 -4.14
N LEU A 9 -4.99 8.82 -3.46
CA LEU A 9 -4.89 9.34 -2.09
C LEU A 9 -4.61 10.85 -2.10
N THR A 10 -5.47 11.62 -1.46
CA THR A 10 -5.30 13.06 -1.19
C THR A 10 -5.54 13.34 0.30
N PRO A 11 -5.07 14.47 0.85
CA PRO A 11 -5.36 14.84 2.23
C PRO A 11 -6.86 14.86 2.56
N GLU A 12 -7.71 15.19 1.59
CA GLU A 12 -9.17 15.20 1.72
C GLU A 12 -9.72 13.78 1.75
N THR A 13 -9.30 12.90 0.82
CA THR A 13 -9.79 11.52 0.76
C THR A 13 -9.31 10.68 1.96
N LEU A 14 -8.16 11.01 2.55
CA LEU A 14 -7.69 10.37 3.78
C LEU A 14 -8.61 10.58 4.99
N LYS A 15 -9.45 11.63 4.99
CA LYS A 15 -10.43 11.86 6.07
C LYS A 15 -11.62 10.92 5.99
N THR A 16 -11.93 10.40 4.80
CA THR A 16 -13.08 9.52 4.54
C THR A 16 -12.69 8.04 4.41
N ILE A 17 -11.44 7.75 4.04
CA ILE A 17 -10.95 6.37 3.88
C ILE A 17 -10.50 5.80 5.23
N HIS A 18 -11.28 4.86 5.78
CA HIS A 18 -10.98 4.22 7.08
C HIS A 18 -10.24 2.89 6.98
N TRP A 19 -10.27 2.24 5.80
CA TRP A 19 -9.80 0.87 5.59
C TRP A 19 -8.30 0.74 5.24
N LEU A 20 -7.55 1.85 5.18
CA LEU A 20 -6.11 1.80 4.92
C LEU A 20 -5.37 0.97 5.99
N PRO A 21 -4.33 0.20 5.59
CA PRO A 21 -3.53 -0.58 6.52
C PRO A 21 -2.97 0.26 7.67
N SER A 22 -2.86 -0.33 8.86
CA SER A 22 -2.31 0.34 10.06
C SER A 22 -0.84 0.80 9.91
N SER A 23 -0.12 0.23 8.94
CA SER A 23 1.24 0.62 8.59
C SER A 23 1.32 1.63 7.44
N CYS A 24 0.19 2.05 6.84
CA CYS A 24 0.18 3.03 5.76
C CYS A 24 0.76 4.37 6.25
N ALA A 25 1.77 4.88 5.54
CA ALA A 25 2.46 6.10 5.92
C ALA A 25 1.50 7.29 5.96
N TYR A 26 0.67 7.46 4.94
CA TYR A 26 -0.30 8.55 4.85
C TYR A 26 -1.30 8.53 6.01
N LYS A 27 -1.87 7.35 6.33
CA LYS A 27 -2.77 7.18 7.48
C LYS A 27 -2.07 7.56 8.79
N ARG A 28 -0.87 7.05 9.03
CA ARG A 28 -0.12 7.30 10.27
C ARG A 28 0.21 8.77 10.44
N LEU A 29 0.69 9.43 9.39
CA LEU A 29 0.99 10.85 9.42
C LEU A 29 -0.26 11.70 9.65
N ASN A 30 -1.38 11.36 9.01
CA ASN A 30 -2.67 12.04 9.24
C ASN A 30 -3.16 11.87 10.70
N GLU A 31 -2.87 10.73 11.34
CA GLU A 31 -3.19 10.45 12.74
C GLU A 31 -2.13 10.98 13.74
N GLY A 32 -1.12 11.73 13.28
CA GLY A 32 -0.03 12.23 14.13
C GLY A 32 0.91 11.14 14.68
N LYS A 33 0.91 9.94 14.08
CA LYS A 33 1.74 8.81 14.49
C LYS A 33 3.08 8.81 13.75
N ASN A 34 4.12 8.35 14.44
CA ASN A 34 5.45 8.14 13.83
C ASN A 34 5.41 7.07 12.74
N LEU A 35 6.30 7.18 11.76
CA LEU A 35 6.50 6.15 10.74
C LEU A 35 7.14 4.89 11.35
N PRO A 36 6.86 3.68 10.84
CA PRO A 36 7.52 2.46 11.30
C PRO A 36 9.05 2.55 11.20
N SER A 37 9.78 1.91 12.11
CA SER A 37 11.26 1.96 12.14
C SER A 37 11.92 1.50 10.85
N TRP A 38 11.31 0.57 10.11
CA TRP A 38 11.79 0.08 8.81
C TRP A 38 11.46 0.99 7.62
N HIS A 39 10.68 2.06 7.81
CA HIS A 39 10.22 2.90 6.72
C HIS A 39 11.39 3.62 6.03
N TYR A 40 11.32 3.76 4.69
CA TYR A 40 12.39 4.38 3.90
C TYR A 40 12.73 5.80 4.37
N LEU A 41 11.72 6.62 4.70
CA LEU A 41 11.94 7.99 5.18
C LEU A 41 12.66 8.06 6.54
N ASN A 42 12.63 6.98 7.34
CA ASN A 42 13.36 6.90 8.60
C ASN A 42 14.79 6.37 8.40
N THR A 43 14.96 5.42 7.48
CA THR A 43 16.21 4.64 7.32
C THR A 43 17.09 5.10 6.16
N GLY A 44 16.56 5.93 5.25
CA GLY A 44 17.21 6.30 3.99
C GLY A 44 17.37 5.15 2.99
N SER A 45 16.92 3.93 3.31
CA SER A 45 17.20 2.73 2.51
C SER A 45 15.93 1.97 2.14
N ARG A 46 15.69 1.79 0.83
CA ARG A 46 14.59 0.96 0.31
C ARG A 46 14.76 -0.52 0.68
N GLN A 47 15.99 -0.98 0.91
CA GLN A 47 16.25 -2.35 1.35
C GLN A 47 15.64 -2.64 2.72
N SER A 48 15.49 -1.64 3.60
CA SER A 48 14.86 -1.80 4.92
C SER A 48 13.40 -2.27 4.80
N VAL A 49 12.65 -1.69 3.85
CA VAL A 49 11.26 -2.06 3.56
C VAL A 49 11.15 -3.50 3.06
N VAL A 50 12.08 -3.91 2.19
CA VAL A 50 12.15 -5.28 1.66
C VAL A 50 12.51 -6.28 2.76
N LYS A 51 13.54 -5.99 3.57
CA LYS A 51 13.96 -6.83 4.72
C LYS A 51 12.84 -7.01 5.74
N ALA A 52 12.05 -5.96 5.98
CA ALA A 52 10.87 -6.01 6.84
C ALA A 52 9.67 -6.76 6.22
N LYS A 53 9.79 -7.28 4.99
CA LYS A 53 8.72 -7.93 4.22
C LYS A 53 7.49 -7.04 4.04
N LYS A 54 7.70 -5.72 3.91
CA LYS A 54 6.64 -4.71 3.69
C LYS A 54 6.63 -4.13 2.27
N SER A 55 7.36 -4.77 1.35
CA SER A 55 7.32 -4.47 -0.08
C SER A 55 6.43 -5.48 -0.81
N VAL A 56 5.62 -4.98 -1.75
CA VAL A 56 4.82 -5.78 -2.70
C VAL A 56 5.52 -5.94 -4.05
N ALA A 57 6.71 -5.35 -4.24
CA ALA A 57 7.45 -5.44 -5.48
C ALA A 57 7.71 -6.91 -5.88
N GLY A 58 7.45 -7.24 -7.15
CA GLY A 58 7.57 -8.60 -7.69
C GLY A 58 6.47 -9.56 -7.26
N ARG A 59 5.38 -9.08 -6.66
CA ARG A 59 4.24 -9.89 -6.18
C ARG A 59 2.89 -9.47 -6.76
N CYS A 60 2.88 -8.52 -7.69
CA CYS A 60 1.67 -7.99 -8.30
C CYS A 60 1.83 -8.01 -9.83
N ILE A 61 0.71 -8.18 -10.52
CA ILE A 61 0.57 -8.02 -11.97
C ILE A 61 -0.34 -6.81 -12.27
N PRO A 62 -0.28 -6.21 -13.47
CA PRO A 62 -1.19 -5.15 -13.86
C PRO A 62 -2.64 -5.63 -13.89
N GLU A 63 -3.59 -4.80 -13.44
CA GLU A 63 -5.03 -5.09 -13.50
C GLU A 63 -5.50 -5.32 -14.94
N THR A 64 -4.92 -4.60 -15.91
CA THR A 64 -5.21 -4.73 -17.34
C THR A 64 -4.84 -6.09 -17.94
N ASP A 65 -4.04 -6.88 -17.22
CA ASP A 65 -3.58 -8.20 -17.66
C ASP A 65 -4.44 -9.33 -17.05
N VAL A 66 -5.47 -8.99 -16.28
CA VAL A 66 -6.41 -9.91 -15.62
C VAL A 66 -7.82 -9.67 -16.17
N HIS A 67 -8.57 -10.74 -16.41
CA HIS A 67 -9.97 -10.63 -16.80
C HIS A 67 -10.80 -10.09 -15.63
N GLU A 68 -11.79 -9.23 -15.88
CA GLU A 68 -12.57 -8.57 -14.81
C GLU A 68 -13.19 -9.58 -13.82
N ASP A 69 -13.75 -10.68 -14.35
CA ASP A 69 -14.34 -11.76 -13.54
C ASP A 69 -13.32 -12.51 -12.65
N ASP A 70 -12.02 -12.43 -12.96
CA ASP A 70 -10.96 -13.13 -12.23
C ASP A 70 -10.29 -12.23 -11.18
N ILE A 71 -10.57 -10.92 -11.13
CA ILE A 71 -9.88 -9.96 -10.25
C ILE A 71 -9.98 -10.36 -8.77
N GLU A 72 -11.15 -10.85 -8.34
CA GLU A 72 -11.40 -11.22 -6.95
C GLU A 72 -10.52 -12.40 -6.47
N ASP A 73 -10.09 -13.28 -7.38
CA ASP A 73 -9.22 -14.42 -7.06
C ASP A 73 -7.78 -13.98 -6.71
N TYR A 74 -7.39 -12.75 -7.07
CA TYR A 74 -6.08 -12.18 -6.75
C TYR A 74 -6.04 -11.45 -5.40
N VAL A 75 -7.12 -11.49 -4.61
CA VAL A 75 -7.16 -10.90 -3.27
C VAL A 75 -6.32 -11.74 -2.28
N VAL A 76 -5.13 -11.23 -1.97
CA VAL A 76 -4.17 -11.89 -1.08
C VAL A 76 -4.30 -11.46 0.38
N ARG A 77 -4.52 -12.42 1.28
CA ARG A 77 -4.35 -12.23 2.73
C ARG A 77 -2.90 -12.48 3.11
N TRP A 78 -2.12 -11.40 3.17
CA TRP A 78 -0.75 -11.47 3.69
C TRP A 78 -0.80 -11.81 5.18
N VAL A 79 -0.47 -13.07 5.52
CA VAL A 79 -0.33 -13.52 6.91
C VAL A 79 0.69 -12.62 7.60
N ARG A 80 0.27 -12.03 8.73
CA ARG A 80 1.06 -11.08 9.51
C ARG A 80 2.17 -11.76 10.30
#